data_AF-A0A8T4RDC8-F1
#
_entry.id   AF-A0A8T4RDC8-F1
#
_cell.length_a   1.000
_cell.length_b   1.000
_cell.length_c   1.000
_cell.angle_alpha   90.00
_cell.angle_beta   90.00
_cell.angle_gamma   90.00
#
_symmetry.space_group_name_H-M   'P 1'
#
loop_
_entity.id
_entity.type
_entity.pdbx_description
1 polymer ?
#
loop_
_entity_poly.entity_id
_entity_poly.type
_entity_poly.pdbx_seq_one_letter_code
_entity_poly.pdbx_strand_id
1 'polypeptide(L)' 'MVKKYWKCTVCGDIHYGEKAPEVCPTCGAKEAYVLISAAEAKKLMKF' A
#
# COMPACT_ATOMS: atom_id res chain seq x y z
N MET A 1 -10.89 13.91 6.32
CA MET A 1 -9.91 12.82 6.45
C MET A 1 -9.96 11.97 5.19
N VAL A 2 -9.00 12.13 4.27
CA VAL A 2 -9.02 11.48 2.94
C VAL A 2 -8.08 10.27 2.98
N LYS A 3 -8.65 9.06 2.88
CA LYS A 3 -7.88 7.81 2.81
C LYS A 3 -7.18 7.68 1.46
N LYS A 4 -5.97 7.11 1.47
CA LYS A 4 -5.13 6.89 0.28
C LYS A 4 -4.74 5.41 0.19
N TYR A 5 -4.28 5.02 -1.00
CA TYR A 5 -3.73 3.69 -1.23
C TYR A 5 -2.21 3.73 -1.09
N TRP A 6 -1.67 2.76 -0.38
CA TRP A 6 -0.25 2.59 -0.14
C TRP A 6 0.15 1.21 -0.63
N LYS A 7 1.25 1.13 -1.38
CA LYS A 7 1.78 -0.13 -1.89
C LYS A 7 3.12 -0.44 -1.26
N CYS A 8 3.28 -1.64 -0.73
CA CYS A 8 4.58 -2.14 -0.32
C CYS A 8 5.46 -2.35 -1.55
N THR A 9 6.64 -1.72 -1.60
CA THR A 9 7.60 -1.85 -2.69
C THR A 9 8.34 -3.20 -2.67
N VAL A 10 8.23 -3.95 -1.57
CA VAL A 10 8.90 -5.26 -1.39
C VAL A 10 8.01 -6.41 -1.83
N CYS A 11 6.80 -6.51 -1.29
CA CYS A 11 5.90 -7.64 -1.56
C CYS A 11 4.65 -7.30 -2.38
N GLY A 12 4.39 -6.01 -2.63
CA GLY A 12 3.21 -5.57 -3.38
C GLY A 12 1.91 -5.46 -2.58
N ASP A 13 1.95 -5.67 -1.26
CA ASP A 13 0.78 -5.47 -0.37
C ASP A 13 0.16 -4.07 -0.56
N ILE A 14 -1.18 -4.00 -0.61
CA ILE A 14 -1.93 -2.76 -0.81
C ILE A 14 -2.68 -2.44 0.48
N HIS A 15 -2.26 -1.37 1.15
CA HIS A 15 -2.91 -0.85 2.35
C HIS A 15 -3.78 0.37 2.03
N TYR A 16 -4.99 0.45 2.60
CA TYR A 16 -5.91 1.58 2.42
C TYR A 16 -6.14 2.32 3.75
N GLY A 17 -5.58 3.52 3.86
CA GLY A 17 -5.58 4.28 5.11
C GLY A 17 -5.09 5.71 4.94
N GLU A 18 -5.18 6.50 6.01
CA GLU A 18 -4.70 7.89 5.99
C GLU A 18 -3.17 7.98 5.96
N LYS A 19 -2.48 6.98 6.49
CA LYS A 19 -1.02 6.87 6.56
C LYS A 19 -0.57 5.44 6.20
N ALA A 20 0.68 5.33 5.75
CA ALA A 20 1.34 4.03 5.57
C ALA A 20 1.64 3.37 6.93
N PRO A 21 1.58 2.03 7.00
CA PRO A 21 2.15 1.28 8.12
C PRO A 21 3.67 1.47 8.19
N GLU A 22 4.22 1.57 9.41
CA GLU A 22 5.68 1.56 9.63
C GLU A 22 6.30 0.21 9.26
N VAL A 23 5.56 -0.89 9.45
CA VAL A 23 5.99 -2.25 9.13
C VAL A 23 4.93 -2.92 8.26
N CYS A 24 5.36 -3.53 7.15
CA CYS A 24 4.46 -4.31 6.31
C CYS A 24 3.97 -5.56 7.06
N PRO A 25 2.65 -5.74 7.24
CA PRO A 25 2.10 -6.90 7.93
C PRO A 25 2.29 -8.20 7.14
N THR A 26 2.54 -8.10 5.84
CA THR A 26 2.67 -9.25 4.94
C THR A 26 4.12 -9.77 4.86
N CYS A 27 5.12 -8.89 4.76
CA CYS A 27 6.52 -9.29 4.61
C CYS A 27 7.49 -8.79 5.69
N GLY A 28 7.04 -7.97 6.63
CA GLY A 28 7.88 -7.43 7.71
C GLY A 28 8.83 -6.29 7.31
N ALA A 29 8.79 -5.83 6.06
CA ALA A 29 9.63 -4.71 5.61
C ALA A 29 9.25 -3.41 6.34
N LYS A 30 10.27 -2.66 6.79
CA LYS A 30 10.11 -1.36 7.48
C LYS A 30 10.06 -0.21 6.47
N GLU A 31 9.16 0.73 6.68
CA GLU A 31 9.02 1.99 5.91
C GLU A 31 8.97 1.80 4.38
N ALA A 32 8.45 0.64 3.94
CA ALA A 32 8.51 0.21 2.54
C ALA A 32 7.23 0.54 1.73
N TYR A 33 6.39 1.45 2.22
CA TYR A 33 5.13 1.81 1.55
C TYR A 33 5.24 3.13 0.79
N VAL A 34 4.74 3.13 -0.45
CA VAL A 34 4.62 4.33 -1.28
C VAL A 34 3.17 4.63 -1.59
N LEU A 35 2.82 5.92 -1.72
CA LEU A 35 1.51 6.35 -2.18
C LEU A 35 1.31 5.94 -3.64
N ILE A 36 0.16 5.34 -3.93
CA ILE A 36 -0.26 5.03 -5.29
C ILE A 36 -1.63 5.61 -5.59
N SER A 37 -1.92 5.79 -6.88
CA SER A 37 -3.22 6.28 -7.32
C SER A 37 -4.31 5.21 -7.15
N ALA A 38 -5.57 5.63 -6.99
CA ALA A 38 -6.69 4.70 -6.97
C ALA A 38 -6.82 3.92 -8.29
N ALA A 39 -6.41 4.51 -9.42
CA ALA A 39 -6.39 3.83 -10.71
C ALA A 39 -5.35 2.70 -10.74
N GLU A 40 -4.18 2.92 -10.15
CA GLU A 40 -3.13 1.91 -10.03
C GLU A 40 -3.53 0.80 -9.05
N ALA A 41 -4.07 1.14 -7.88
CA ALA A 41 -4.57 0.16 -6.91
C ALA A 41 -5.61 -0.77 -7.55
N LYS A 42 -6.55 -0.20 -8.32
CA LYS A 42 -7.55 -0.97 -9.09
C LYS A 42 -6.94 -1.86 -10.18
N LYS A 43 -5.75 -1.58 -10.70
CA LYS A 43 -5.07 -2.47 -11.66
C LYS A 43 -4.44 -3.66 -10.95
N LEU A 44 -3.90 -3.44 -9.75
CA LEU A 44 -3.19 -4.46 -8.97
C LEU A 44 -4.12 -5.39 -8.20
N MET A 45 -5.31 -4.92 -7.81
CA MET A 45 -6.33 -5.69 -7.10
C MET A 45 -7.27 -6.48 -8.04
N LYS A 46 -6.94 -6.62 -9.32
CA LYS A 46 -7.72 -7.41 -10.29
C LYS A 46 -7.22 -8.85 -10.32
N PHE A 47 -8.10 -9.78 -9.96
CA PHE A 47 -8.01 -11.18 -10.37
C PHE A 47 -8.51 -11.32 -11.82
#